data_AF-A0A0G8AR87-F1
#
_entry.id   AF-A0A0G8AR87-F1
#
_cell.length_a   1.000
_cell.length_b   1.000
_cell.length_c   1.000
_cell.angle_alpha   90.00
_cell.angle_beta   90.00
_cell.angle_gamma   90.00
#
_symmetry.space_group_name_H-M   'P 1'
#
loop_
_entity.id
_entity.type
_entity.pdbx_description
1 polymer ?
#
loop_
_entity_poly.entity_id
_entity_poly.type
_entity_poly.pdbx_seq_one_letter_code
_entity_poly.pdbx_strand_id
1 'polypeptide(L)'
;MNEAKTSGGSRWQSWPWGRSRPQSPKAAWQRALGQGWQKPFTGRSASNLDDGPWHGAPLGGFGAGCFGRSSRGDITLWHLDGGEHWFGSIPDCQYVE
;
A
#
# COMPACT_ATOMS: atom_id res chain seq x y z
N MET A 1 36.24 -16.18 -30.16
CA MET A 1 36.06 -14.98 -29.31
C MET A 1 34.92 -14.19 -29.92
N ASN A 2 33.76 -14.17 -29.25
CA ASN A 2 32.75 -13.11 -29.34
C ASN A 2 31.71 -13.37 -28.25
N GLU A 3 31.43 -12.31 -27.49
CA GLU A 3 30.87 -12.30 -26.15
C GLU A 3 29.42 -12.76 -26.09
N ALA A 4 29.10 -13.54 -25.06
CA ALA A 4 27.72 -13.86 -24.70
C ALA A 4 27.06 -12.60 -24.12
N LYS A 5 25.99 -12.14 -24.78
CA LYS A 5 25.09 -11.10 -24.26
C LYS A 5 24.54 -11.57 -22.91
N THR A 6 24.97 -10.92 -21.83
CA THR A 6 24.35 -11.07 -20.52
C THR A 6 22.98 -10.41 -20.57
N SER A 7 21.95 -11.23 -20.83
CA SER A 7 20.57 -10.79 -20.65
C SER A 7 20.38 -10.41 -19.19
N GLY A 8 20.11 -9.13 -18.92
CA GLY A 8 19.79 -8.60 -17.60
C GLY A 8 18.49 -9.17 -17.05
N GLY A 9 18.52 -10.43 -16.63
CA GLY A 9 17.42 -11.09 -15.96
C GLY A 9 17.25 -10.49 -14.57
N SER A 10 16.06 -9.95 -14.28
CA SER A 10 15.75 -9.46 -12.95
C SER A 10 15.92 -10.61 -11.94
N ARG A 11 16.68 -10.36 -10.87
CA ARG A 11 16.90 -11.25 -9.71
C ARG A 11 15.64 -11.97 -9.19
N TRP A 12 14.46 -11.44 -9.47
CA TRP A 12 13.15 -12.02 -9.13
C TRP A 12 12.78 -13.29 -9.92
N GLN A 13 13.54 -13.67 -10.95
CA GLN A 13 13.25 -14.86 -11.78
C GLN A 13 13.84 -16.17 -11.21
N SER A 14 14.65 -16.12 -10.16
CA SER A 14 15.43 -17.29 -9.69
C SER A 14 14.91 -18.01 -8.44
N TRP A 15 13.73 -17.67 -7.91
CA TRP A 15 13.12 -18.46 -6.84
C TRP A 15 12.51 -19.75 -7.42
N PRO A 16 12.59 -20.91 -6.72
CA PRO A 16 12.13 -22.21 -7.24
C PRO A 16 10.63 -22.30 -7.54
N TRP A 17 9.87 -21.24 -7.25
CA TRP A 17 8.44 -21.17 -7.50
C TRP A 17 8.06 -20.46 -8.80
N GLY A 18 8.98 -19.86 -9.56
CA GLY A 18 8.77 -19.42 -10.95
C GLY A 18 7.46 -18.68 -11.24
N ARG A 19 6.86 -17.97 -10.26
CA ARG A 19 5.54 -17.37 -10.43
C ARG A 19 5.70 -16.07 -11.21
N SER A 20 5.09 -16.01 -12.39
CA SER A 20 4.81 -14.74 -13.07
C SER A 20 4.07 -13.80 -12.11
N ARG A 21 4.32 -12.50 -12.21
CA ARG A 21 3.58 -11.51 -11.41
C ARG A 21 2.09 -11.69 -11.68
N PRO A 22 1.24 -11.79 -10.64
CA PRO A 22 -0.20 -11.84 -10.83
C PRO A 22 -0.64 -10.60 -11.61
N GLN A 23 -1.43 -10.80 -12.67
CA GLN A 23 -2.06 -9.69 -13.38
C GLN A 23 -3.13 -9.06 -12.49
N SER A 24 -3.08 -7.74 -12.32
CA SER A 24 -4.13 -7.02 -11.59
C SER A 24 -5.44 -7.04 -12.40
N PRO A 25 -6.60 -7.22 -11.75
CA PRO A 25 -7.89 -7.08 -12.44
C PRO A 25 -8.03 -5.71 -13.09
N LYS A 26 -8.65 -5.63 -14.27
CA LYS A 26 -8.86 -4.35 -14.98
C LYS A 26 -9.67 -3.33 -14.16
N ALA A 27 -10.55 -3.80 -13.28
CA ALA A 27 -11.37 -2.97 -12.42
C ALA A 27 -10.64 -2.52 -11.13
N ALA A 28 -9.44 -3.00 -10.86
CA ALA A 28 -8.69 -2.59 -9.68
C ALA A 28 -8.34 -1.11 -9.80
N TRP A 29 -8.61 -0.35 -8.73
CA TRP A 29 -8.09 1.00 -8.61
C TRP A 29 -6.56 0.96 -8.61
N GLN A 30 -5.94 1.83 -9.38
CA GLN A 30 -4.49 1.89 -9.54
C GLN A 30 -3.98 3.31 -9.37
N ARG A 31 -2.83 3.44 -8.71
CA ARG A 31 -2.10 4.70 -8.52
C ARG A 31 -0.62 4.39 -8.36
N ALA A 32 0.25 5.26 -8.87
CA ALA A 32 1.68 5.13 -8.62
C ALA A 32 1.98 5.36 -7.13
N LEU A 33 2.92 4.58 -6.58
CA LEU A 33 3.32 4.71 -5.19
C LEU A 33 3.83 6.13 -4.91
N GLY A 34 3.33 6.76 -3.85
CA GLY A 34 3.75 8.10 -3.45
C GLY A 34 3.27 9.22 -4.38
N GLN A 35 2.43 8.94 -5.39
CA GLN A 35 1.85 9.98 -6.23
C GLN A 35 0.97 10.91 -5.38
N GLY A 36 1.43 12.15 -5.16
CA GLY A 36 0.71 13.16 -4.38
C GLY A 36 -0.66 13.55 -4.97
N TRP A 37 -1.49 14.22 -4.18
CA TRP A 37 -2.86 14.59 -4.56
C TRP A 37 -2.93 16.08 -4.89
N GLN A 38 -3.42 16.44 -6.08
CA GLN A 38 -3.55 17.85 -6.48
C GLN A 38 -4.68 18.56 -5.72
N LYS A 39 -5.81 17.88 -5.55
CA LYS A 39 -7.01 18.39 -4.88
C LYS A 39 -7.61 17.27 -4.02
N PRO A 40 -7.03 16.96 -2.85
CA PRO A 40 -7.62 15.99 -1.96
C PRO A 40 -8.98 16.49 -1.45
N PHE A 41 -9.86 15.55 -1.09
CA PHE A 41 -11.06 15.89 -0.35
C PHE A 41 -10.67 16.53 0.99
N THR A 42 -11.46 17.47 1.47
CA THR A 42 -11.30 18.10 2.78
C THR A 42 -12.61 18.04 3.55
N GLY A 43 -12.51 17.87 4.86
CA GLY A 43 -13.65 17.94 5.77
C GLY A 43 -14.47 19.21 5.56
N ARG A 44 -15.80 19.11 5.73
CA ARG A 44 -16.71 20.25 5.54
C ARG A 44 -16.76 21.18 6.76
N SER A 45 -16.43 20.66 7.93
CA SER A 45 -16.47 21.37 9.21
C SER A 45 -15.33 20.90 10.13
N ALA A 46 -15.01 21.68 11.15
CA ALA A 46 -13.91 21.40 12.08
C ALA A 46 -14.12 20.11 12.90
N SER A 47 -15.36 19.62 13.04
CA SER A 47 -15.66 18.37 13.73
C SER A 47 -15.61 17.14 12.83
N ASN A 48 -15.43 17.31 11.52
CA ASN A 48 -15.25 16.17 10.63
C ASN A 48 -13.84 15.58 10.80
N LEU A 49 -13.78 14.26 10.93
CA LEU A 49 -12.54 13.53 10.72
C LEU A 49 -12.04 13.78 9.29
N ASP A 50 -10.77 14.18 9.20
CA ASP A 50 -10.06 14.39 7.94
C ASP A 50 -8.61 13.95 8.14
N ASP A 51 -8.35 12.70 7.78
CA ASP A 51 -7.03 12.06 7.85
C ASP A 51 -6.17 12.37 6.61
N GLY A 52 -6.68 13.21 5.70
CA GLY A 52 -6.09 13.47 4.40
C GLY A 52 -6.30 12.31 3.41
N PRO A 53 -5.54 12.29 2.30
CA PRO A 53 -5.86 11.38 1.19
C PRO A 53 -5.04 10.07 1.18
N TRP A 54 -4.15 9.88 2.16
CA TRP A 54 -3.21 8.75 2.18
C TRP A 54 -3.83 7.51 2.82
N HIS A 55 -4.73 6.88 2.05
CA HIS A 55 -5.42 5.65 2.42
C HIS A 55 -5.15 4.52 1.42
N GLY A 56 -5.64 3.33 1.78
CA GLY A 56 -5.68 2.16 0.92
C GLY A 56 -6.61 1.09 1.51
N ALA A 57 -6.59 -0.10 0.91
CA ALA A 57 -7.46 -1.18 1.34
C ALA A 57 -7.09 -1.66 2.76
N PRO A 58 -8.09 -1.91 3.63
CA PRO A 58 -7.84 -2.41 4.98
C PRO A 58 -7.39 -3.88 4.93
N LEU A 59 -6.53 -4.25 5.88
CA LEU A 59 -6.14 -5.63 6.17
C LEU A 59 -6.64 -5.98 7.56
N GLY A 60 -7.58 -6.92 7.62
CA GLY A 60 -8.24 -7.35 8.85
C GLY A 60 -9.53 -8.10 8.54
N GLY A 61 -9.89 -9.05 9.39
CA GLY A 61 -11.15 -9.79 9.31
C GLY A 61 -12.27 -9.08 10.06
N PHE A 62 -13.52 -9.50 9.83
CA PHE A 62 -14.65 -9.00 10.62
C PHE A 62 -14.46 -9.33 12.11
N GLY A 63 -14.50 -8.31 12.97
CA GLY A 63 -14.34 -8.45 14.42
C GLY A 63 -12.90 -8.59 14.92
N ALA A 64 -11.90 -8.66 14.04
CA ALA A 64 -10.48 -8.76 14.42
C ALA A 64 -9.78 -7.40 14.57
N GLY A 65 -10.48 -6.33 14.23
CA GLY A 65 -9.86 -5.04 13.91
C GLY A 65 -9.17 -5.07 12.54
N CYS A 66 -8.66 -3.92 12.10
CA CYS A 66 -7.92 -3.80 10.86
C CYS A 66 -6.88 -2.68 10.90
N PHE A 67 -5.97 -2.72 9.94
CA PHE A 67 -5.10 -1.59 9.64
C PHE A 67 -5.13 -1.26 8.14
N GLY A 68 -5.01 0.03 7.81
CA GLY A 68 -4.95 0.53 6.44
C GLY A 68 -3.52 0.82 6.02
N ARG A 69 -3.10 0.19 4.91
CA ARG A 69 -1.84 0.52 4.25
C ARG A 69 -2.08 1.50 3.13
N SER A 70 -1.40 2.64 3.14
CA SER A 70 -1.63 3.71 2.18
C SER A 70 -0.98 3.42 0.82
N SER A 71 -1.38 4.20 -0.19
CA SER A 71 -0.73 4.21 -1.51
C SER A 71 0.69 4.80 -1.53
N ARG A 72 1.24 5.31 -0.42
CA ARG A 72 2.69 5.62 -0.30
C ARG A 72 3.48 4.49 0.37
N GLY A 73 2.80 3.45 0.86
CA GLY A 73 3.40 2.20 1.33
C GLY A 73 3.47 2.03 2.84
N ASP A 74 3.21 3.08 3.61
CA ASP A 74 3.17 3.04 5.07
C ASP A 74 1.81 2.58 5.61
N ILE A 75 1.81 2.14 6.87
CA ILE A 75 0.59 1.81 7.61
C ILE A 75 0.16 3.04 8.40
N THR A 76 -1.06 3.53 8.13
CA THR A 76 -1.53 4.84 8.63
C THR A 76 -2.83 4.80 9.40
N LEU A 77 -3.73 3.87 9.10
CA LEU A 77 -5.05 3.80 9.72
C LEU A 77 -5.12 2.58 10.62
N TRP A 78 -5.52 2.75 11.87
CA TRP A 78 -5.52 1.69 12.87
C TRP A 78 -6.89 1.61 13.54
N HIS A 79 -7.59 0.52 13.28
CA HIS A 79 -8.87 0.13 13.88
C HIS A 79 -8.69 -1.19 14.61
N LEU A 80 -7.71 -1.25 15.52
CA LEU A 80 -7.36 -2.50 16.22
C LEU A 80 -8.39 -2.83 17.30
N ASP A 81 -8.82 -1.82 18.04
CA ASP A 81 -9.95 -1.93 18.96
C ASP A 81 -11.25 -1.52 18.27
N GLY A 82 -12.31 -2.28 18.52
CA GLY A 82 -13.60 -2.09 17.88
C GLY A 82 -14.20 -0.73 18.20
N GLY A 83 -14.37 0.11 17.16
CA GLY A 83 -14.95 1.44 17.29
C GLY A 83 -13.92 2.56 17.48
N GLU A 84 -12.66 2.23 17.75
CA GLU A 84 -11.58 3.21 17.86
C GLU A 84 -11.02 3.58 16.49
N HIS A 85 -10.56 4.83 16.39
CA HIS A 85 -9.95 5.38 15.19
C HIS A 85 -8.65 6.08 15.54
N TRP A 86 -7.52 5.54 15.09
CA TRP A 86 -6.24 6.23 15.15
C TRP A 86 -5.62 6.34 13.76
N PHE A 87 -5.27 7.58 13.39
CA PHE A 87 -4.55 7.86 12.16
C PHE A 87 -3.15 8.39 12.47
N GLY A 88 -2.13 7.67 12.01
CA GLY A 88 -0.74 7.97 12.24
C GLY A 88 0.17 6.88 11.70
N SER A 89 1.41 7.24 11.35
CA SER A 89 2.39 6.28 10.85
C SER A 89 3.27 5.79 12.00
N ILE A 90 3.48 4.47 12.07
CA ILE A 90 4.52 3.86 12.91
C ILE A 90 5.68 3.51 11.98
N PRO A 91 6.82 4.24 12.06
CA PRO A 91 7.91 4.11 11.08
C PRO A 91 8.54 2.72 10.97
N ASP A 92 8.45 1.90 12.02
CA ASP A 92 9.02 0.54 12.03
C ASP A 92 8.17 -0.49 11.27
N CYS A 93 6.90 -0.17 10.97
CA CYS A 93 6.00 -1.04 10.25
C CYS A 93 6.19 -0.92 8.72
N GLN A 94 7.31 -1.43 8.22
CA GLN A 94 7.72 -1.28 6.81
C GLN A 94 8.18 -2.60 6.20
N TYR A 95 8.26 -2.60 4.87
CA TYR A 95 9.03 -3.59 4.12
C TYR A 95 10.30 -2.90 3.62
N VAL A 96 11.45 -3.50 3.92
CA VAL A 96 12.77 -3.06 3.45
C VAL A 96 13.39 -4.15 2.58
N GLU A 97 14.21 -3.76 1.61
CA GLU A 97 14.98 -4.69 0.77
C GLU A 97 16.25 -5.17 1.49
#